data_AF-T0RK70-F1
#
_entry.id   AF-T0RK70-F1
#
_cell.length_a   1.000
_cell.length_b   1.000
_cell.length_c   1.000
_cell.angle_alpha   90.00
_cell.angle_beta   90.00
_cell.angle_gamma   90.00
#
_symmetry.space_group_name_H-M   'P 1'
#
loop_
_entity.id
_entity.type
_entity.pdbx_description
1 polymer ?
#
loop_
_entity_poly.entity_id
_entity_poly.type
_entity_poly.pdbx_seq_one_letter_code
_entity_poly.pdbx_strand_id
1 'polypeptide(L)'
;MQEEGLRFERFPLKKVCEYFGVKDALIPSKSSEKTIDCMGKEFEIEKLCLDKYKLVKNYTRARFDVTGELVDCHFASVVIIDITCTEDHLALCKDPDLSCKTIQKNFAYNHQFVRSALLEKKPEGLKCYFESSDKIQL
;
A
#
# COMPACT_ATOMS: atom_id res chain seq x y z
N MET A 1 5.78 -0.15 9.68
CA MET A 1 6.21 0.03 8.28
C MET A 1 6.88 1.38 8.16
N GLN A 2 7.98 1.46 7.42
CA GLN A 2 8.75 2.67 7.18
C GLN A 2 8.91 2.87 5.67
N GLU A 3 8.79 4.11 5.21
CA GLU A 3 8.92 4.50 3.81
C GLU A 3 9.93 5.66 3.72
N GLU A 4 10.90 5.57 2.82
CA GLU A 4 11.87 6.64 2.55
C GLU A 4 11.58 7.31 1.22
N GLY A 5 11.85 8.62 1.12
CA GLY A 5 11.50 9.40 -0.08
C GLY A 5 9.98 9.47 -0.32
N LEU A 6 9.19 9.49 0.75
CA LEU A 6 7.73 9.41 0.69
C LEU A 6 7.13 10.63 -0.03
N ARG A 7 6.37 10.37 -1.08
CA ARG A 7 5.49 11.33 -1.76
C ARG A 7 4.11 10.70 -1.90
N PHE A 8 3.07 11.51 -1.98
CA PHE A 8 1.73 11.04 -2.32
C PHE A 8 1.06 12.01 -3.30
N GLU A 9 0.18 11.47 -4.14
CA GLU A 9 -0.78 12.25 -4.91
C GLU A 9 -2.18 11.99 -4.36
N ARG A 10 -2.92 13.06 -4.07
CA ARG A 10 -4.16 13.01 -3.29
C ARG A 10 -5.38 13.19 -4.16
N PHE A 11 -6.41 12.40 -3.90
CA PHE A 11 -7.68 12.44 -4.62
C PHE A 11 -8.85 12.54 -3.63
N PRO A 12 -9.69 13.59 -3.72
CA PRO A 12 -10.92 13.67 -2.93
C PRO A 12 -11.86 12.51 -3.24
N LEU A 13 -12.55 11.97 -2.24
CA LEU A 13 -13.45 10.81 -2.43
C LEU A 13 -14.46 11.00 -3.58
N LYS A 14 -15.02 12.21 -3.74
CA LYS A 14 -15.91 12.53 -4.87
C LYS A 14 -15.25 12.30 -6.23
N LYS A 15 -13.99 12.70 -6.39
CA LYS A 15 -13.21 12.49 -7.62
C LYS A 15 -12.91 11.02 -7.86
N VAL A 16 -12.68 10.26 -6.79
CA VAL A 16 -12.51 8.80 -6.87
C VAL A 16 -13.80 8.13 -7.36
N CYS A 17 -14.96 8.52 -6.81
CA CYS A 17 -16.26 8.01 -7.26
C CYS A 17 -16.58 8.39 -8.71
N GLU A 18 -16.26 9.63 -9.12
CA GLU A 18 -16.40 10.08 -10.51
C GLU A 18 -15.57 9.23 -11.47
N TYR A 19 -14.34 8.85 -11.09
CA TYR A 19 -13.49 7.95 -11.88
C TYR A 19 -14.14 6.57 -12.06
N PHE A 20 -14.82 6.04 -11.04
CA PHE A 20 -15.61 4.80 -11.13
C PHE A 20 -16.97 4.99 -11.84
N GLY A 21 -17.25 6.16 -12.39
CA GLY A 21 -18.47 6.46 -13.14
C GLY A 21 -19.67 6.84 -12.27
N VAL A 22 -19.51 6.98 -10.95
CA VAL A 22 -20.56 7.48 -10.06
C VAL A 22 -20.48 9.00 -10.02
N LYS A 23 -21.35 9.66 -10.78
CA LYS A 23 -21.47 11.12 -10.80
C LYS A 23 -22.23 11.62 -9.58
N ASP A 24 -21.88 12.83 -9.12
CA ASP A 24 -22.56 13.54 -8.04
C ASP A 24 -22.70 12.72 -6.74
N ALA A 25 -21.67 11.95 -6.40
CA ALA A 25 -21.62 11.23 -5.14
C ALA A 25 -21.75 12.21 -3.97
N LEU A 26 -22.93 12.23 -3.34
CA LEU A 26 -23.26 13.22 -2.30
C LEU A 26 -22.48 12.95 -1.01
N ILE A 27 -22.40 11.67 -0.63
CA ILE A 27 -21.82 11.21 0.64
C ILE A 27 -20.91 10.01 0.36
N PRO A 28 -19.80 10.18 -0.37
CA PRO A 28 -18.84 9.11 -0.51
C PRO A 28 -18.09 8.92 0.81
N SER A 29 -17.77 7.68 1.15
CA SER A 29 -17.15 7.35 2.44
C SER A 29 -16.19 6.17 2.31
N LYS A 30 -15.28 6.07 3.29
CA LYS A 30 -14.44 4.88 3.45
C LYS A 30 -15.32 3.73 3.97
N SER A 31 -15.42 2.63 3.22
CA SER A 31 -16.08 1.39 3.67
C SER A 31 -15.08 0.46 4.37
N SER A 32 -13.86 0.35 3.84
CA SER A 32 -12.78 -0.47 4.42
C SER A 32 -11.43 0.20 4.22
N GLU A 33 -10.33 -0.40 4.70
CA GLU A 33 -8.97 0.08 4.44
C GLU A 33 -8.60 0.18 2.95
N LYS A 34 -9.29 -0.56 2.08
CA LYS A 34 -9.03 -0.60 0.63
C LYS A 34 -10.25 -0.25 -0.22
N THR A 35 -11.39 -0.01 0.40
CA THR A 35 -12.66 0.10 -0.30
C THR A 35 -13.33 1.44 0.00
N ILE A 36 -13.72 2.14 -1.05
CA ILE A 36 -14.57 3.33 -0.98
C ILE A 36 -16.01 2.94 -1.30
N ASP A 37 -16.96 3.46 -0.53
CA ASP A 37 -18.38 3.44 -0.86
C ASP A 37 -18.77 4.74 -1.57
N CYS A 38 -19.33 4.59 -2.76
CA CYS A 38 -19.89 5.63 -3.59
C CYS A 38 -21.41 5.47 -3.70
N MET A 39 -22.13 5.72 -2.60
CA MET A 39 -23.59 5.65 -2.48
C MET A 39 -24.19 4.24 -2.64
N GLY A 40 -23.70 3.29 -1.84
CA GLY A 40 -24.12 1.89 -1.84
C GLY A 40 -23.40 1.03 -2.89
N LYS A 41 -22.35 1.57 -3.53
CA LYS A 41 -21.50 0.85 -4.49
C LYS A 41 -20.06 0.93 -4.04
N GLU A 42 -19.48 -0.24 -3.83
CA GLU A 42 -18.13 -0.36 -3.29
C GLU A 42 -17.09 -0.57 -4.39
N PHE A 43 -15.97 0.14 -4.29
CA PHE A 43 -14.86 0.07 -5.23
C PHE A 43 -13.52 0.00 -4.51
N GLU A 44 -12.57 -0.75 -5.08
CA GLU A 44 -11.20 -0.81 -4.58
C GLU A 44 -10.41 0.43 -5.02
N ILE A 45 -9.92 1.21 -4.07
CA ILE A 45 -9.20 2.47 -4.35
C ILE A 45 -7.88 2.24 -5.10
N GLU A 46 -7.31 1.04 -5.01
CA GLU A 46 -6.08 0.67 -5.70
C GLU A 46 -6.22 0.77 -7.22
N LYS A 47 -7.41 0.51 -7.78
CA LYS A 47 -7.65 0.56 -9.23
C LYS A 47 -7.37 1.94 -9.81
N LEU A 48 -7.79 3.01 -9.12
CA LEU A 48 -7.50 4.39 -9.53
C LEU A 48 -5.98 4.63 -9.63
N CYS A 49 -5.23 4.22 -8.62
CA CYS A 49 -3.78 4.44 -8.60
C CYS A 49 -3.05 3.55 -9.61
N LEU A 50 -3.46 2.29 -9.78
CA LEU A 50 -2.85 1.39 -10.77
C LEU A 50 -3.09 1.88 -12.19
N ASP A 51 -4.29 2.34 -12.53
CA ASP A 51 -4.57 2.87 -13.87
C ASP A 51 -3.68 4.07 -14.22
N LYS A 52 -3.32 4.89 -13.23
CA LYS A 52 -2.46 6.07 -13.41
C LYS A 52 -0.96 5.75 -13.31
N TYR A 53 -0.57 4.86 -12.41
CA TYR A 53 0.82 4.73 -11.95
C TYR A 53 1.38 3.31 -12.02
N LYS A 54 0.71 2.36 -12.67
CA LYS A 54 1.22 0.98 -12.81
C LYS A 54 2.64 0.89 -13.35
N LEU A 55 3.06 1.81 -14.23
CA LEU A 55 4.41 1.84 -14.80
C LEU A 55 5.41 2.70 -14.00
N VAL A 56 4.96 3.39 -12.95
CA VAL A 56 5.80 4.25 -12.12
C VAL A 56 6.49 3.41 -11.06
N LYS A 57 7.80 3.22 -11.20
CA LYS A 57 8.57 2.24 -10.42
C LYS A 57 8.63 2.49 -8.92
N ASN A 58 8.44 3.74 -8.48
CA ASN A 58 8.42 4.08 -7.06
C ASN A 58 7.01 4.08 -6.45
N TYR A 59 5.96 3.72 -7.20
CA TYR A 59 4.61 3.54 -6.65
C TYR A 59 4.57 2.37 -5.65
N THR A 60 4.04 2.60 -4.45
CA THR A 60 3.94 1.59 -3.39
C THR A 60 2.55 0.98 -3.33
N ARG A 61 1.53 1.79 -3.01
CA ARG A 61 0.13 1.38 -2.86
C ARG A 61 -0.82 2.58 -2.76
N ALA A 62 -2.11 2.32 -2.94
CA ALA A 62 -3.19 3.23 -2.57
C ALA A 62 -3.54 3.09 -1.08
N ARG A 63 -3.88 4.19 -0.41
CA ARG A 63 -4.41 4.22 0.97
C ARG A 63 -5.40 5.36 1.11
N PHE A 64 -6.24 5.27 2.13
CA PHE A 64 -6.89 6.46 2.63
C PHE A 64 -5.91 7.29 3.45
N ASP A 65 -6.10 8.61 3.45
CA ASP A 65 -5.42 9.49 4.39
C ASP A 65 -5.91 9.23 5.83
N VAL A 66 -5.29 9.91 6.80
CA VAL A 66 -5.52 9.64 8.22
C VAL A 66 -6.98 9.93 8.63
N THR A 67 -7.65 10.89 7.97
CA THR A 67 -9.05 11.21 8.25
C THR A 67 -10.02 10.30 7.49
N GLY A 68 -9.58 9.62 6.43
CA GLY A 68 -10.43 8.81 5.58
C GLY A 68 -11.19 9.62 4.52
N GLU A 69 -10.85 10.88 4.32
CA GLU A 69 -11.52 11.81 3.41
C GLU A 69 -10.82 11.94 2.05
N LEU A 70 -9.58 11.45 1.95
CA LEU A 70 -8.79 11.45 0.72
C LEU A 70 -8.27 10.06 0.43
N VAL A 71 -8.09 9.77 -0.85
CA VAL A 71 -7.31 8.63 -1.33
C VAL A 71 -5.95 9.12 -1.76
N ASP A 72 -4.91 8.58 -1.16
CA ASP A 72 -3.52 8.87 -1.45
C ASP A 72 -2.91 7.71 -2.25
N CYS A 73 -2.36 8.02 -3.43
CA CYS A 73 -1.46 7.12 -4.14
C CYS A 73 -0.05 7.37 -3.61
N HIS A 74 0.52 6.40 -2.88
CA HIS A 74 1.83 6.54 -2.23
C HIS A 74 2.99 6.17 -3.16
N PHE A 75 4.09 6.89 -3.02
CA PHE A 75 5.35 6.66 -3.71
C PHE A 75 6.50 6.70 -2.70
N ALA A 76 7.46 5.79 -2.81
CA ALA A 76 8.64 5.74 -1.94
C ALA A 76 9.82 5.14 -2.71
N SER A 77 11.06 5.52 -2.36
CA SER A 77 12.25 4.87 -2.91
C SER A 77 12.51 3.54 -2.22
N VAL A 78 12.28 3.48 -0.91
CA VAL A 78 12.50 2.30 -0.07
C VAL A 78 11.25 2.05 0.75
N VAL A 79 10.85 0.78 0.84
CA VAL A 79 9.78 0.33 1.73
C VAL A 79 10.34 -0.75 2.66
N ILE A 80 10.18 -0.54 3.96
CA ILE A 80 10.58 -1.49 4.99
C ILE A 80 9.35 -1.89 5.79
N ILE A 81 9.07 -3.19 5.80
CA ILE A 81 7.93 -3.76 6.53
C ILE A 81 8.48 -4.57 7.70
N ASP A 82 8.03 -4.26 8.92
CA ASP A 82 8.29 -5.04 10.13
C ASP A 82 6.99 -5.73 10.50
N ILE A 83 7.04 -7.05 10.58
CA ILE A 83 5.92 -7.93 10.86
C ILE A 83 6.25 -8.66 12.15
N THR A 84 5.32 -8.63 13.10
CA THR A 84 5.45 -9.42 14.32
C THR A 84 4.86 -10.81 14.06
N CYS A 85 5.62 -11.86 14.36
CA CYS A 85 5.24 -13.26 14.19
C CYS A 85 4.35 -13.70 15.38
N THR A 86 3.12 -13.21 15.44
CA THR A 86 2.09 -13.66 16.41
C THR A 86 1.38 -14.92 15.91
N GLU A 87 0.46 -15.49 16.69
CA GLU A 87 -0.22 -16.76 16.35
C GLU A 87 -0.81 -16.76 14.93
N ASP A 88 -1.45 -15.65 14.53
CA ASP A 88 -2.06 -15.46 13.19
C ASP A 88 -1.03 -15.31 12.05
N HIS A 89 0.24 -15.09 12.39
CA HIS A 89 1.31 -14.71 11.46
C HIS A 89 2.58 -15.56 11.60
N LEU A 90 2.54 -16.61 12.43
CA LEU A 90 3.66 -17.56 12.64
C LEU A 90 4.17 -18.16 11.33
N ALA A 91 3.26 -18.43 10.38
CA ALA A 91 3.61 -18.96 9.08
C ALA A 91 4.54 -18.03 8.28
N LEU A 92 4.45 -16.71 8.47
CA LEU A 92 5.26 -15.73 7.75
C LEU A 92 6.75 -15.83 8.12
N CYS A 93 7.05 -16.34 9.31
CA CYS A 93 8.41 -16.37 9.83
C CYS A 93 9.10 -17.72 9.62
N LYS A 94 8.37 -18.70 9.07
CA LYS A 94 8.92 -19.99 8.64
C LYS A 94 9.70 -19.87 7.32
N ASP A 95 9.21 -19.05 6.40
CA ASP A 95 9.87 -18.74 5.12
C ASP A 95 9.89 -17.23 4.91
N PRO A 96 10.92 -16.54 5.44
CA PRO A 96 11.06 -15.08 5.38
C PRO A 96 10.99 -14.51 3.95
N ASP A 97 11.71 -15.12 3.01
CA ASP A 97 11.82 -14.61 1.64
C ASP A 97 10.51 -14.77 0.87
N LEU A 98 9.88 -15.95 0.95
CA LEU A 98 8.59 -16.19 0.32
C LEU A 98 7.51 -15.28 0.91
N SER A 99 7.53 -15.07 2.22
CA SER A 99 6.58 -14.21 2.92
C SER A 99 6.74 -12.75 2.52
N CYS A 100 7.98 -12.25 2.48
CA CYS A 100 8.24 -10.89 2.02
C CYS A 100 7.79 -10.68 0.55
N LYS A 101 8.06 -11.62 -0.35
CA LYS A 101 7.58 -11.56 -1.75
C LYS A 101 6.05 -11.61 -1.85
N THR A 102 5.38 -12.32 -0.95
CA THR A 102 3.92 -12.34 -0.89
C THR A 102 3.35 -11.00 -0.43
N ILE A 103 3.97 -10.39 0.57
CA ILE A 103 3.54 -9.11 1.16
C ILE A 103 3.85 -7.94 0.22
N GLN A 104 4.92 -8.01 -0.55
CA GLN A 104 5.31 -7.03 -1.57
C GLN A 104 4.12 -6.57 -2.42
N LYS A 105 3.29 -7.51 -2.88
CA LYS A 105 2.12 -7.24 -3.74
C LYS A 105 1.10 -6.27 -3.13
N ASN A 106 1.06 -6.18 -1.80
CA ASN A 106 0.10 -5.35 -1.07
C ASN A 106 0.68 -4.03 -0.55
N PHE A 107 2.00 -3.93 -0.44
CA PHE A 107 2.66 -2.85 0.33
C PHE A 107 3.79 -2.16 -0.42
N ALA A 108 4.34 -2.79 -1.46
CA ALA A 108 5.49 -2.32 -2.23
C ALA A 108 5.37 -2.80 -3.69
N TYR A 109 4.25 -2.45 -4.35
CA TYR A 109 3.78 -3.07 -5.60
C TYR A 109 4.83 -3.08 -6.72
N ASN A 110 5.49 -1.95 -6.97
CA ASN A 110 6.49 -1.81 -8.03
C ASN A 110 7.95 -1.90 -7.56
N HIS A 111 8.17 -2.09 -6.27
CA HIS A 111 9.51 -2.24 -5.69
C HIS A 111 10.04 -3.63 -5.97
N GLN A 112 11.35 -3.79 -5.97
CA GLN A 112 12.01 -5.09 -6.01
C GLN A 112 12.30 -5.57 -4.59
N PHE A 113 12.09 -6.86 -4.33
CA PHE A 113 12.52 -7.49 -3.09
C PHE A 113 14.05 -7.54 -3.03
N VAL A 114 14.62 -6.98 -1.97
CA VAL A 114 16.08 -6.94 -1.75
C VAL A 114 16.51 -8.07 -0.84
N ARG A 115 15.92 -8.14 0.35
CA ARG A 115 16.22 -9.16 1.36
C ARG A 115 15.14 -9.24 2.43
N SER A 116 15.13 -10.34 3.16
CA SER A 116 14.39 -10.50 4.41
C SER A 116 15.37 -10.62 5.58
N ALA A 117 14.90 -10.38 6.80
CA ALA A 117 15.65 -10.63 8.02
C ALA A 117 14.70 -11.05 9.14
N LEU A 118 15.01 -12.15 9.82
CA LEU A 118 14.38 -12.47 11.10
C LEU A 118 15.00 -11.59 12.18
N LEU A 119 14.14 -11.08 13.06
CA LEU A 119 14.50 -10.24 14.19
C LEU A 119 14.49 -11.13 15.43
N GLU A 120 15.64 -11.19 16.12
CA GLU A 120 15.84 -11.90 17.38
C GLU A 120 15.17 -11.16 18.56
N LYS A 121 13.87 -10.88 18.44
CA LYS A 121 12.99 -10.32 19.48
C LYS A 121 11.92 -11.35 19.85
N LYS A 122 11.26 -11.19 21.01
CA LYS A 122 10.11 -12.03 21.41
C LYS A 122 8.83 -11.20 21.51
N PRO A 123 7.74 -11.59 20.82
CA PRO A 123 7.67 -12.61 19.75
C PRO A 123 8.59 -12.26 18.58
N GLU A 124 9.02 -13.27 17.82
CA GLU A 124 9.90 -13.09 16.65
C GLU A 124 9.34 -12.04 15.69
N GLY A 125 10.20 -11.41 14.90
CA GLY A 125 9.76 -10.50 13.85
C GLY A 125 10.38 -10.85 12.51
N LEU A 126 9.67 -10.51 11.43
CA LEU A 126 10.17 -10.54 10.08
C LEU A 126 10.29 -9.12 9.55
N LYS A 127 11.46 -8.77 9.04
CA LYS A 127 11.72 -7.49 8.40
C LYS A 127 11.97 -7.69 6.90
N CYS A 128 11.15 -7.05 6.07
CA CYS A 128 11.22 -7.11 4.62
C CYS A 128 11.73 -5.79 4.07
N TYR A 129 12.68 -5.85 3.13
CA TYR A 129 13.28 -4.68 2.49
C TYR A 129 12.97 -4.69 1.00
N PHE A 130 12.41 -3.58 0.52
CA PHE A 130 12.05 -3.39 -0.88
C PHE A 130 12.57 -2.04 -1.39
N GLU A 131 13.06 -2.02 -2.63
CA GLU A 131 13.63 -0.83 -3.24
C GLU A 131 13.07 -0.60 -4.65
N SER A 132 12.81 0.67 -4.97
CA SER A 132 12.41 1.10 -6.31
C SER A 132 13.61 0.99 -7.25
N SER A 133 13.37 0.53 -8.47
CA SER A 133 14.39 0.52 -9.52
C SER A 133 14.70 1.92 -10.08
N ASP A 134 13.86 2.91 -9.78
CA ASP A 134 14.16 4.32 -10.01
C ASP A 134 14.68 4.97 -8.73
N LYS A 135 15.82 5.65 -8.82
CA LYS A 135 16.27 6.58 -7.78
C LYS A 135 15.35 7.80 -7.85
N ILE A 136 14.68 8.13 -6.74
CA ILE A 136 13.96 9.39 -6.63
C ILE A 136 15.01 10.49 -6.71
N GLN A 137 15.01 11.25 -7.82
CA GLN A 137 15.75 12.50 -7.89
C GLN A 137 15.06 13.47 -6.92
N LEU A 138 15.78 13.82 -5.85
CA LEU A 138 15.39 14.84 -4.87
C LEU A 138 15.45 16.24 -5.50
#